data_AF-A0A2G1QNI4-F1
#
_entry.id   AF-A0A2G1QNI4-F1
#
_cell.length_a   1.000
_cell.length_b   1.000
_cell.length_c   1.000
_cell.angle_alpha   90.00
_cell.angle_beta   90.00
_cell.angle_gamma   90.00
#
_symmetry.space_group_name_H-M   'P 1'
#
loop_
_entity.id
_entity.type
_entity.pdbx_description
1 polymer ?
#
loop_
_entity_poly.entity_id
_entity_poly.type
_entity_poly.pdbx_seq_one_letter_code
_entity_poly.pdbx_strand_id
1 'polypeptide(L)'
;MTDALQWVWGEELPKVGAGAAGAAAMPGAKSAWASIDRFGSLHAIIDRPSNVFGCVPFDEAEAPHPDAIAIADAVFALDSGSLVIPDGWDPVPEIADCDRDLKDLAIRDALERVSRRPSTVVIRFAILGRSPDWAMDRQPVALFEKGPTGADRWFVRRETRMVEGQNPDGSDRIVTVNAEVDGWSQRLRRPVAGAYRKRRLDPDPRPAIVARAEYEIFVACLAMLFDDLKGELASIDLKWSPWPLRPWEDGSRPAGPRILPQIMA
;
A
#
# COMPACT_ATOMS: atom_id res chain seq x y z
N MET A 1 -4.74 -3.94 -21.80
CA MET A 1 -3.56 -3.95 -20.92
C MET A 1 -3.84 -4.70 -19.61
N THR A 2 -4.87 -4.31 -18.85
CA THR A 2 -5.22 -4.95 -17.56
C THR A 2 -5.45 -6.45 -17.65
N ASP A 3 -6.15 -6.93 -18.68
CA ASP A 3 -6.47 -8.35 -18.84
C ASP A 3 -5.20 -9.17 -19.13
N ALA A 4 -4.27 -8.59 -19.90
CA ALA A 4 -2.96 -9.21 -20.14
C ALA A 4 -2.17 -9.32 -18.83
N LEU A 5 -2.14 -8.27 -18.00
CA LEU A 5 -1.49 -8.33 -16.68
C LEU A 5 -2.13 -9.37 -15.76
N GLN A 6 -3.47 -9.45 -15.72
CA GLN A 6 -4.18 -10.47 -14.93
C GLN A 6 -3.82 -11.88 -15.38
N TRP A 7 -3.81 -12.12 -16.70
CA TRP A 7 -3.39 -13.40 -17.28
C TRP A 7 -1.93 -13.72 -16.93
N VAL A 8 -1.02 -12.75 -17.06
CA VAL A 8 0.40 -12.94 -16.72
C VAL A 8 0.58 -13.38 -15.26
N TRP A 9 0.05 -12.64 -14.29
CA TRP A 9 0.28 -12.95 -12.86
C TRP A 9 -0.67 -14.00 -12.29
N GLY A 10 -1.84 -14.20 -12.89
CA GLY A 10 -2.85 -15.16 -12.44
C GLY A 10 -2.70 -16.55 -13.06
N GLU A 11 -2.21 -16.65 -14.29
CA GLU A 11 -2.24 -17.90 -15.07
C GLU A 11 -0.85 -18.34 -15.55
N GLU A 12 0.01 -17.43 -16.03
CA GLU A 12 1.28 -17.82 -16.67
C GLU A 12 2.47 -17.89 -15.71
N LEU A 13 2.76 -16.81 -14.99
CA LEU A 13 3.92 -16.76 -14.11
C LEU A 13 3.86 -17.76 -12.94
N PRO A 14 2.69 -18.17 -12.40
CA PRO A 14 2.60 -19.28 -11.47
C PRO A 14 3.09 -20.63 -12.02
N LYS A 15 3.19 -20.83 -13.34
CA LYS A 15 3.75 -22.06 -13.93
C LYS A 15 5.25 -22.21 -13.65
N VAL A 16 5.93 -21.09 -13.38
CA VAL A 16 7.36 -21.08 -13.02
C VAL A 16 7.54 -21.61 -11.60
N GLY A 17 8.21 -22.76 -11.48
CA GLY A 17 8.54 -23.36 -10.19
C GLY A 17 9.43 -22.46 -9.32
N ALA A 18 9.36 -22.64 -8.00
CA ALA A 18 10.11 -21.83 -7.03
C ALA A 18 11.65 -21.94 -7.14
N GLY A 19 12.18 -22.85 -7.96
CA GLY A 19 13.62 -23.10 -8.14
C GLY A 19 14.23 -22.65 -9.47
N ALA A 20 13.49 -21.93 -10.33
CA ALA A 20 13.93 -21.67 -11.72
C ALA A 20 14.88 -20.46 -11.90
N ALA A 21 15.14 -19.64 -10.88
CA ALA A 21 16.25 -18.67 -10.95
C ALA A 21 17.55 -19.30 -10.45
N GLY A 22 18.51 -19.43 -11.38
CA GLY A 22 19.95 -19.51 -11.18
C GLY A 22 20.49 -20.03 -9.84
N ALA A 23 21.03 -21.24 -9.86
CA ALA A 23 22.25 -21.67 -9.16
C ALA A 23 22.71 -20.85 -7.94
N ALA A 24 21.92 -20.85 -6.86
CA ALA A 24 22.40 -20.73 -5.48
C ALA A 24 21.22 -21.11 -4.57
N ALA A 25 21.03 -22.42 -4.38
CA ALA A 25 20.15 -22.89 -3.32
C ALA A 25 20.64 -22.28 -2.00
N MET A 26 19.85 -21.36 -1.44
CA MET A 26 20.00 -20.93 -0.06
C MET A 26 20.12 -22.17 0.84
N PRO A 27 21.04 -22.21 1.82
CA PRO A 27 21.14 -23.35 2.74
C PRO A 27 19.84 -23.43 3.54
N GLY A 28 19.02 -24.44 3.24
CA GLY A 28 17.72 -24.60 3.89
C GLY A 28 16.59 -25.17 3.03
N ALA A 29 16.85 -25.62 1.79
CA ALA A 29 15.87 -26.35 1.00
C ALA A 29 15.36 -27.58 1.80
N LYS A 30 14.19 -27.42 2.43
CA LYS A 30 13.53 -28.49 3.17
C LYS A 30 13.10 -29.55 2.16
N SER A 31 13.58 -30.77 2.35
CA SER A 31 13.26 -31.97 1.57
C SER A 31 11.77 -32.02 1.19
N ALA A 32 11.47 -32.37 -0.06
CA ALA A 32 10.10 -32.59 -0.56
C ALA A 32 9.28 -33.53 0.35
N TRP A 33 9.95 -34.47 1.04
CA TRP A 33 9.32 -35.37 2.01
C TRP A 33 8.77 -34.66 3.26
N ALA A 34 9.41 -33.58 3.71
CA ALA A 34 8.92 -32.79 4.84
C ALA A 34 7.64 -32.01 4.48
N SER A 35 7.45 -31.69 3.19
CA SER A 35 6.21 -31.09 2.69
C SER A 35 5.07 -32.12 2.63
N ILE A 36 5.37 -33.35 2.21
CA ILE A 36 4.41 -34.46 2.18
C ILE A 36 3.97 -34.84 3.61
N ASP A 37 4.91 -34.91 4.56
CA ASP A 37 4.62 -35.24 5.97
C ASP A 37 3.79 -34.14 6.67
N ARG A 38 4.06 -32.86 6.36
CA ARG A 38 3.23 -31.73 6.80
C ARG A 38 1.83 -31.75 6.20
N PHE A 39 1.72 -32.04 4.90
CA PHE A 39 0.41 -32.20 4.28
C PHE A 39 -0.37 -33.38 4.89
N GLY A 40 0.29 -34.51 5.15
CA GLY A 40 -0.32 -35.68 5.78
C GLY A 40 -0.80 -35.43 7.21
N SER A 41 -0.16 -34.51 7.95
CA SER A 41 -0.54 -34.17 9.33
C SER A 41 -1.54 -33.01 9.43
N LEU A 42 -1.44 -32.02 8.55
CA LEU A 42 -2.26 -30.79 8.59
C LEU A 42 -3.42 -30.83 7.60
N HIS A 43 -3.42 -31.78 6.66
CA HIS A 43 -4.33 -31.83 5.51
C HIS A 43 -4.37 -30.51 4.71
N ALA A 44 -3.31 -29.71 4.80
CA ALA A 44 -3.20 -28.40 4.19
C ALA A 44 -1.73 -28.13 3.83
N ILE A 45 -1.51 -27.41 2.73
CA ILE A 45 -0.19 -26.94 2.33
C ILE A 45 0.00 -25.55 2.91
N ILE A 46 0.90 -25.45 3.90
CA ILE A 46 1.24 -24.20 4.58
C ILE A 46 2.61 -23.73 4.08
N ASP A 47 2.73 -22.43 3.81
CA ASP A 47 3.97 -21.74 3.45
C ASP A 47 4.63 -22.22 2.14
N ARG A 48 3.89 -22.22 1.01
CA ARG A 48 4.57 -22.34 -0.29
C ARG A 48 5.42 -21.09 -0.55
N PRO A 49 6.73 -21.24 -0.81
CA PRO A 49 7.55 -20.10 -1.18
C PRO A 49 7.10 -19.56 -2.53
N SER A 50 7.05 -18.24 -2.66
CA SER A 50 6.79 -17.58 -3.94
C SER A 50 7.96 -17.82 -4.90
N ASN A 51 7.68 -17.87 -6.20
CA ASN A 51 8.71 -17.83 -7.23
C ASN A 51 9.31 -16.42 -7.37
N VAL A 52 10.20 -16.27 -8.35
CA VAL A 52 10.95 -15.04 -8.64
C VAL A 52 10.05 -13.86 -9.04
N PHE A 53 8.83 -14.16 -9.48
CA PHE A 53 7.82 -13.18 -9.86
C PHE A 53 6.87 -12.82 -8.70
N GLY A 54 7.07 -13.42 -7.53
CA GLY A 54 6.19 -13.25 -6.37
C GLY A 54 4.92 -14.10 -6.41
N CYS A 55 4.77 -14.99 -7.38
CA CYS A 55 3.60 -15.88 -7.51
C CYS A 55 3.78 -17.16 -6.69
N VAL A 56 2.69 -17.73 -6.18
CA VAL A 56 2.69 -19.09 -5.62
C VAL A 56 2.69 -20.08 -6.80
N PRO A 57 3.69 -20.98 -6.93
CA PRO A 57 3.76 -21.87 -8.08
C PRO A 57 2.62 -22.90 -8.11
N PHE A 58 2.17 -23.22 -9.32
CA PHE A 58 1.32 -24.38 -9.58
C PHE A 58 2.06 -25.69 -9.32
N ASP A 59 1.28 -26.76 -9.10
CA ASP A 59 1.83 -28.10 -8.86
C ASP A 59 2.40 -28.75 -10.12
N GLU A 60 1.91 -28.35 -11.28
CA GLU A 60 2.37 -28.83 -12.58
C GLU A 60 3.36 -27.83 -13.17
N ALA A 61 4.56 -28.33 -13.52
CA ALA A 61 5.59 -27.52 -14.14
C ALA A 61 5.33 -27.43 -15.65
N GLU A 62 4.86 -26.27 -16.09
CA GLU A 62 4.77 -25.91 -17.50
C GLU A 62 5.67 -24.69 -17.75
N ALA A 63 6.21 -24.56 -18.97
CA ALA A 63 6.92 -23.35 -19.34
C ALA A 63 5.89 -22.21 -19.50
N PRO A 64 6.10 -21.03 -18.89
CA PRO A 64 5.23 -19.87 -19.12
C PRO A 64 5.33 -19.42 -20.58
N HIS A 65 4.25 -18.82 -21.08
CA HIS A 65 4.25 -18.24 -22.42
C HIS A 65 5.34 -17.15 -22.57
N PRO A 66 6.08 -17.07 -23.70
CA PRO A 66 7.12 -16.06 -23.91
C PRO A 66 6.65 -14.61 -23.73
N ASP A 67 5.48 -14.25 -24.26
CA ASP A 67 4.89 -12.92 -24.05
C ASP A 67 4.66 -12.59 -22.57
N ALA A 68 4.36 -13.57 -21.71
CA ALA A 68 4.20 -13.33 -20.28
C ALA A 68 5.53 -12.97 -19.60
N ILE A 69 6.63 -13.58 -20.04
CA ILE A 69 7.98 -13.21 -19.59
C ILE A 69 8.33 -11.80 -20.07
N ALA A 70 8.08 -11.47 -21.34
CA ALA A 70 8.33 -10.14 -21.87
C ALA A 70 7.55 -9.05 -21.12
N ILE A 71 6.28 -9.30 -20.82
CA ILE A 71 5.46 -8.40 -19.98
C ILE A 71 6.04 -8.27 -18.57
N ALA A 72 6.45 -9.38 -17.95
CA ALA A 72 7.03 -9.36 -16.60
C ALA A 72 8.32 -8.54 -16.54
N ASP A 73 9.21 -8.73 -17.52
CA ASP A 73 10.46 -7.99 -17.63
C ASP A 73 10.20 -6.48 -17.80
N ALA A 74 9.24 -6.10 -18.65
CA ALA A 74 8.83 -4.69 -18.81
C ALA A 74 8.26 -4.10 -17.51
N VAL A 75 7.46 -4.87 -16.75
CA VAL A 75 6.93 -4.43 -15.46
C VAL A 75 8.03 -4.23 -14.42
N PHE A 76 9.05 -5.10 -14.38
CA PHE A 76 10.20 -4.88 -13.49
C PHE A 76 11.07 -3.71 -13.94
N ALA A 77 11.19 -3.46 -15.25
CA ALA A 77 11.95 -2.34 -15.78
C ALA A 77 11.39 -0.97 -15.33
N LEU A 78 10.08 -0.88 -15.00
CA LEU A 78 9.47 0.34 -14.45
C LEU A 78 10.16 0.83 -13.17
N ASP A 79 10.74 -0.07 -12.36
CA ASP A 79 11.43 0.29 -11.12
C ASP A 79 12.77 1.00 -11.36
N SER A 80 13.27 1.03 -12.60
CA SER A 80 14.42 1.86 -12.98
C SER A 80 14.08 3.36 -13.05
N GLY A 81 12.80 3.70 -13.17
CA GLY A 81 12.30 5.06 -13.16
C GLY A 81 12.24 5.66 -11.76
N SER A 82 12.21 7.00 -11.68
CA SER A 82 11.98 7.72 -10.43
C SER A 82 10.55 8.23 -10.33
N LEU A 83 9.88 7.96 -9.21
CA LEU A 83 8.61 8.60 -8.88
C LEU A 83 8.85 10.02 -8.37
N VAL A 84 8.29 11.01 -9.06
CA VAL A 84 8.38 12.43 -8.70
C VAL A 84 6.97 12.94 -8.41
N ILE A 85 6.81 13.62 -7.28
CA ILE A 85 5.58 14.31 -6.95
C ILE A 85 5.62 15.68 -7.63
N PRO A 86 4.69 15.98 -8.56
CA PRO A 86 4.70 17.24 -9.26
C PRO A 86 4.34 18.41 -8.34
N ASP A 87 4.79 19.61 -8.70
CA ASP A 87 4.41 20.83 -7.99
C ASP A 87 2.90 21.03 -8.05
N GLY A 88 2.30 21.37 -6.90
CA GLY A 88 0.85 21.57 -6.79
C GLY A 88 0.03 20.29 -6.85
N TRP A 89 0.65 19.12 -6.68
CA TRP A 89 -0.08 17.86 -6.56
C TRP A 89 -1.04 17.88 -5.35
N ASP A 90 -2.34 17.83 -5.65
CA ASP A 90 -3.41 17.78 -4.65
C ASP A 90 -4.29 16.54 -4.91
N PRO A 91 -4.09 15.45 -4.15
CA PRO A 91 -4.86 14.23 -4.33
C PRO A 91 -6.28 14.35 -3.77
N VAL A 92 -6.62 15.40 -3.02
CA VAL A 92 -7.91 15.54 -2.32
C VAL A 92 -8.46 16.98 -2.47
N PRO A 93 -8.75 17.41 -3.71
CA PRO A 93 -9.25 18.75 -3.98
C PRO A 93 -10.62 19.03 -3.33
N GLU A 94 -11.43 17.99 -3.11
CA GLU A 94 -12.77 18.11 -2.54
C GLU A 94 -12.81 18.57 -1.08
N ILE A 95 -11.68 18.53 -0.36
CA ILE A 95 -11.56 19.07 1.00
C ILE A 95 -10.77 20.39 1.03
N ALA A 96 -10.84 21.19 -0.03
CA ALA A 96 -10.17 22.49 -0.10
C ALA A 96 -10.51 23.43 1.06
N ASP A 97 -11.74 23.36 1.58
CA ASP A 97 -12.22 24.20 2.69
C ASP A 97 -11.80 23.68 4.08
N CYS A 98 -11.13 22.52 4.16
CA CYS A 98 -10.58 22.02 5.41
C CYS A 98 -9.33 22.80 5.84
N ASP A 99 -8.97 22.62 7.11
CA ASP A 99 -7.74 23.18 7.66
C ASP A 99 -6.51 22.74 6.86
N ARG A 100 -5.78 23.71 6.31
CA ARG A 100 -4.63 23.49 5.43
C ARG A 100 -3.53 22.66 6.11
N ASP A 101 -3.21 22.96 7.38
CA ASP A 101 -2.14 22.25 8.08
C ASP A 101 -2.50 20.78 8.31
N LEU A 102 -3.77 20.49 8.60
CA LEU A 102 -4.27 19.11 8.72
C LEU A 102 -4.24 18.37 7.38
N LYS A 103 -4.62 19.05 6.29
CA LYS A 103 -4.57 18.50 4.94
C LYS A 103 -3.13 18.18 4.53
N ASP A 104 -2.22 19.12 4.71
CA ASP A 104 -0.80 18.97 4.35
C ASP A 104 -0.12 17.88 5.19
N LEU A 105 -0.45 17.77 6.47
CA LEU A 105 0.01 16.67 7.33
C LEU A 105 -0.52 15.32 6.84
N ALA A 106 -1.81 15.22 6.50
CA ALA A 106 -2.39 13.99 6.00
C ALA A 106 -1.76 13.54 4.66
N ILE A 107 -1.50 14.48 3.75
CA ILE A 107 -0.83 14.20 2.48
C ILE A 107 0.59 13.67 2.74
N ARG A 108 1.37 14.35 3.60
CA ARG A 108 2.73 13.92 3.96
C ARG A 108 2.75 12.51 4.57
N ASP A 109 1.91 12.25 5.57
CA ASP A 109 1.77 10.95 6.23
C ASP A 109 1.33 9.84 5.25
N ALA A 110 0.51 10.18 4.25
CA ALA A 110 0.06 9.24 3.25
C ALA A 110 1.19 8.90 2.28
N LEU A 111 1.95 9.91 1.82
CA LEU A 111 3.08 9.72 0.90
C LEU A 111 4.18 8.83 1.47
N GLU A 112 4.38 8.83 2.79
CA GLU A 112 5.30 7.89 3.45
C GLU A 112 4.87 6.42 3.31
N ARG A 113 3.59 6.16 3.05
CA ARG A 113 3.01 4.82 2.90
C ARG A 113 2.83 4.38 1.44
N VAL A 114 3.00 5.29 0.47
CA VAL A 114 2.88 4.96 -0.96
C VAL A 114 4.05 4.06 -1.37
N SER A 115 3.76 3.02 -2.16
CA SER A 115 4.81 2.17 -2.72
C SER A 115 5.77 2.99 -3.58
N ARG A 116 7.07 2.89 -3.29
CA ARG A 116 8.13 3.52 -4.10
C ARG A 116 8.51 2.71 -5.34
N ARG A 117 7.99 1.49 -5.46
CA ARG A 117 8.24 0.58 -6.59
C ARG A 117 6.98 0.48 -7.45
N PRO A 118 6.98 1.09 -8.65
CA PRO A 118 5.88 0.95 -9.60
C PRO A 118 5.50 -0.49 -9.89
N SER A 119 6.49 -1.39 -10.03
CA SER A 119 6.25 -2.82 -10.29
C SER A 119 5.36 -3.44 -9.21
N THR A 120 5.59 -3.10 -7.94
CA THR A 120 4.82 -3.63 -6.80
C THR A 120 3.36 -3.19 -6.86
N VAL A 121 3.10 -1.96 -7.31
CA VAL A 121 1.73 -1.46 -7.51
C VAL A 121 1.05 -2.24 -8.64
N VAL A 122 1.70 -2.34 -9.80
CA VAL A 122 1.16 -3.03 -10.98
C VAL A 122 0.86 -4.50 -10.67
N ILE A 123 1.83 -5.22 -10.10
CA ILE A 123 1.71 -6.65 -9.76
C ILE A 123 0.57 -6.88 -8.78
N ARG A 124 0.48 -6.09 -7.71
CA ARG A 124 -0.59 -6.22 -6.71
C ARG A 124 -1.97 -6.11 -7.36
N PHE A 125 -2.16 -5.15 -8.26
CA PHE A 125 -3.46 -4.92 -8.89
C PHE A 125 -3.75 -5.86 -10.08
N ALA A 126 -2.71 -6.39 -10.71
CA ALA A 126 -2.82 -7.52 -11.63
C ALA A 126 -3.35 -8.77 -10.90
N ILE A 127 -2.75 -9.14 -9.78
CA ILE A 127 -3.17 -10.29 -8.96
C ILE A 127 -4.58 -10.10 -8.41
N LEU A 128 -4.90 -8.90 -7.89
CA LEU A 128 -6.23 -8.63 -7.33
C LEU A 128 -7.34 -8.52 -8.39
N GLY A 129 -6.99 -8.45 -9.67
CA GLY A 129 -7.96 -8.32 -10.76
C GLY A 129 -8.73 -7.00 -10.75
N ARG A 130 -8.20 -5.94 -10.13
CA ARG A 130 -8.89 -4.64 -9.94
C ARG A 130 -7.90 -3.49 -9.88
N SER A 131 -8.40 -2.26 -10.02
CA SER A 131 -7.60 -1.05 -9.78
C SER A 131 -7.53 -0.69 -8.28
N PRO A 132 -6.60 0.21 -7.87
CA PRO A 132 -6.68 0.86 -6.58
C PRO A 132 -8.06 1.47 -6.34
N ASP A 133 -8.58 1.29 -5.13
CA ASP A 133 -9.85 1.88 -4.73
C ASP A 133 -9.61 3.28 -4.15
N TRP A 134 -9.65 4.27 -5.05
CA TRP A 134 -9.40 5.68 -4.77
C TRP A 134 -10.60 6.40 -4.13
N ALA A 135 -11.73 5.71 -4.02
CA ALA A 135 -12.98 6.30 -3.54
C ALA A 135 -12.86 6.72 -2.08
N MET A 136 -13.55 7.81 -1.75
CA MET A 136 -13.67 8.29 -0.38
C MET A 136 -15.15 8.27 -0.02
N ASP A 137 -15.53 7.45 0.95
CA ASP A 137 -16.95 7.21 1.27
C ASP A 137 -17.65 8.45 1.83
N ARG A 138 -16.91 9.29 2.55
CA ARG A 138 -17.43 10.51 3.18
C ARG A 138 -16.35 11.58 3.21
N GLN A 139 -16.75 12.82 2.94
CA GLN A 139 -15.87 13.98 3.04
C GLN A 139 -15.37 14.17 4.49
N PRO A 140 -14.04 14.23 4.71
CA PRO A 140 -13.44 14.51 6.00
C PRO A 140 -13.83 15.88 6.54
N VAL A 141 -14.10 15.92 7.84
CA VAL A 141 -14.28 17.17 8.60
C VAL A 141 -13.25 17.26 9.71
N ALA A 142 -12.81 18.47 10.03
CA ALA A 142 -11.88 18.69 11.14
C ALA A 142 -12.62 18.59 12.49
N LEU A 143 -12.27 17.58 13.29
CA LEU A 143 -12.81 17.36 14.63
C LEU A 143 -11.71 17.39 15.67
N PHE A 144 -12.05 17.68 16.93
CA PHE A 144 -11.12 17.51 18.04
C PHE A 144 -10.93 16.03 18.37
N GLU A 145 -9.72 15.65 18.75
CA GLU A 145 -9.43 14.31 19.22
C GLU A 145 -10.27 13.94 20.45
N LYS A 146 -10.77 12.71 20.44
CA LYS A 146 -11.52 12.10 21.54
C LYS A 146 -10.71 10.95 22.13
N GLY A 147 -10.84 10.74 23.44
CA GLY A 147 -10.32 9.54 24.08
C GLY A 147 -11.15 8.28 23.76
N PRO A 148 -10.72 7.10 24.23
CA PRO A 148 -11.40 5.82 23.97
C PRO A 148 -12.87 5.79 24.43
N THR A 149 -13.22 6.61 25.43
CA THR A 149 -14.58 6.73 25.99
C THR A 149 -15.43 7.82 25.32
N GLY A 150 -14.93 8.49 24.28
CA GLY A 150 -15.60 9.60 23.60
C GLY A 150 -15.45 10.98 24.28
N ALA A 151 -14.74 11.05 25.42
CA ALA A 151 -14.44 12.31 26.10
C ALA A 151 -13.41 13.16 25.31
N ASP A 152 -13.46 14.48 25.46
CA ASP A 152 -12.47 15.38 24.87
C ASP A 152 -11.06 15.06 25.36
N ARG A 153 -10.11 14.97 24.44
CA ARG A 153 -8.71 14.76 24.77
C ARG A 153 -7.99 16.10 24.88
N TRP A 154 -7.31 16.29 26.01
CA TRP A 154 -6.55 17.50 26.30
C TRP A 154 -5.07 17.17 26.33
N PHE A 155 -4.26 18.09 25.85
CA PHE A 155 -2.82 17.94 25.73
C PHE A 155 -2.14 19.15 26.35
N VAL A 156 -1.02 18.94 27.02
CA VAL A 156 -0.18 20.03 27.53
C VAL A 156 1.28 19.68 27.27
N ARG A 157 2.07 20.66 26.82
CA ARG A 157 3.52 20.50 26.70
C ARG A 157 4.15 20.72 28.07
N ARG A 158 4.94 19.74 28.55
CA ARG A 158 5.69 19.82 29.80
C ARG A 158 7.08 19.24 29.63
N GLU A 159 8.03 19.85 30.33
CA GLU A 159 9.34 19.28 30.53
C GLU A 159 9.21 17.97 31.32
N THR A 160 9.59 16.87 30.68
CA THR A 160 9.58 15.53 31.25
C THR A 160 10.99 15.00 31.28
N ARG A 161 11.37 14.40 32.42
CA ARG A 161 12.64 13.69 32.57
C ARG A 161 12.50 12.30 31.95
N MET A 162 13.36 11.98 30.99
CA MET A 162 13.41 10.70 30.31
C MET A 162 14.81 10.10 30.44
N VAL A 163 14.89 8.78 30.62
CA VAL A 163 16.17 8.07 30.66
C VAL A 163 16.61 7.79 29.24
N GLU A 164 17.78 8.31 28.85
CA GLU A 164 18.36 8.15 27.51
C GLU A 164 19.38 7.00 27.45
N GLY A 165 19.87 6.56 28.61
CA GLY A 165 20.84 5.49 28.75
C GLY A 165 21.37 5.41 30.17
N GLN A 166 22.51 4.74 30.34
CA GLN A 166 23.24 4.69 31.60
C GLN A 166 24.61 5.35 31.46
N ASN A 167 25.05 5.98 32.53
CA ASN A 167 26.39 6.50 32.70
C ASN A 167 27.38 5.34 32.94
N PRO A 168 28.69 5.57 32.75
CA PRO A 168 29.71 4.54 32.98
C PRO A 168 29.76 3.98 34.42
N ASP A 169 29.21 4.71 35.38
CA ASP A 169 29.09 4.31 36.79
C ASP A 169 27.82 3.48 37.10
N GLY A 170 27.00 3.19 36.08
CA GLY A 170 25.75 2.45 36.19
C GLY A 170 24.53 3.28 36.60
N SER A 171 24.67 4.60 36.81
CA SER A 171 23.54 5.49 37.07
C SER A 171 22.77 5.85 35.80
N ASP A 172 21.47 6.13 35.90
CA ASP A 172 20.65 6.52 34.74
C ASP A 172 21.05 7.92 34.23
N ARG A 173 21.26 8.02 32.92
CA ARG A 173 21.44 9.29 32.22
C ARG A 173 20.07 9.88 31.92
N ILE A 174 19.67 10.87 32.71
CA ILE A 174 18.39 11.57 32.58
C ILE A 174 18.54 12.80 31.70
N VAL A 175 17.71 12.90 30.66
CA VAL A 175 17.55 14.09 29.82
C VAL A 175 16.17 14.71 30.05
N THR A 176 16.08 16.04 30.05
CA THR A 176 14.81 16.75 30.07
C THR A 176 14.37 17.03 28.65
N VAL A 177 13.21 16.49 28.27
CA VAL A 177 12.61 16.70 26.94
C VAL A 177 11.26 17.40 27.08
N ASN A 178 10.93 18.26 26.11
CA ASN A 178 9.59 18.81 25.99
C ASN A 178 8.66 17.74 25.42
N ALA A 179 7.90 17.09 26.30
CA ALA A 179 6.95 16.04 25.93
C ALA A 179 5.52 16.56 26.04
N GLU A 180 4.67 16.07 25.13
CA GLU A 180 3.23 16.26 25.24
C GLU A 180 2.65 15.19 26.17
N VAL A 181 1.95 15.62 27.22
CA VAL A 181 1.32 14.74 28.22
C VAL A 181 -0.18 15.04 28.32
N ASP A 182 -0.92 14.22 29.08
CA ASP A 182 -2.34 14.43 29.33
C ASP A 182 -2.58 15.80 29.99
N GLY A 183 -3.36 16.63 29.31
CA GLY A 183 -3.75 17.97 29.74
C GLY A 183 -4.98 17.97 30.66
N TRP A 184 -5.57 16.82 30.96
CA TRP A 184 -6.73 16.71 31.84
C TRP A 184 -6.33 16.43 33.30
N SER A 185 -6.82 17.24 34.24
CA SER A 185 -6.64 16.95 35.66
C SER A 185 -7.76 16.05 36.18
N GLN A 186 -7.45 14.79 36.48
CA GLN A 186 -8.41 13.86 37.12
C GLN A 186 -8.90 14.39 38.48
N ARG A 187 -8.02 15.04 39.25
CA ARG A 187 -8.34 15.60 40.57
C ARG A 187 -9.30 16.79 40.48
N LEU A 188 -9.05 17.73 39.56
CA LEU A 188 -9.87 18.94 39.42
C LEU A 188 -11.02 18.78 38.42
N ARG A 189 -11.11 17.63 37.73
CA ARG A 189 -12.06 17.32 36.65
C ARG A 189 -12.17 18.45 35.61
N ARG A 190 -11.02 19.02 35.23
CA ARG A 190 -10.93 20.10 34.24
C ARG A 190 -9.56 20.11 33.55
N PRO A 191 -9.42 20.78 32.39
CA PRO A 191 -8.14 20.95 31.73
C PRO A 191 -7.17 21.75 32.59
N VAL A 192 -5.87 21.41 32.53
CA VAL A 192 -4.83 22.18 33.21
C VAL A 192 -4.55 23.50 32.47
N ALA A 193 -3.93 24.46 33.15
CA ALA A 193 -3.50 25.70 32.51
C ALA A 193 -2.54 25.41 31.36
N GLY A 194 -2.79 26.02 30.19
CA GLY A 194 -2.02 25.77 28.96
C GLY A 194 -2.39 24.50 28.20
N ALA A 195 -3.44 23.77 28.64
CA ALA A 195 -3.93 22.63 27.88
C ALA A 195 -4.62 23.07 26.58
N TYR A 196 -4.36 22.36 25.49
CA TYR A 196 -5.00 22.55 24.19
C TYR A 196 -5.61 21.24 23.68
N ARG A 197 -6.40 21.34 22.61
CA ARG A 197 -6.99 20.18 21.93
C ARG A 197 -6.38 20.05 20.54
N LYS A 198 -6.00 18.83 20.16
CA LYS A 198 -5.57 18.52 18.80
C LYS A 198 -6.76 18.30 17.90
N ARG A 199 -6.64 18.76 16.66
CA ARG A 199 -7.61 18.49 15.60
C ARG A 199 -7.12 17.33 14.74
N ARG A 200 -8.06 16.57 14.18
CA ARG A 200 -7.84 15.52 13.19
C ARG A 200 -8.95 15.58 12.15
N LEU A 201 -8.69 15.00 10.97
CA LEU A 201 -9.72 14.81 9.96
C LEU A 201 -10.51 13.52 10.26
N ASP A 202 -11.83 13.56 10.08
CA ASP A 202 -12.74 12.42 10.25
C ASP A 202 -13.78 12.33 9.12
N PRO A 203 -13.81 11.23 8.33
CA PRO A 203 -12.91 10.07 8.42
C PRO A 203 -11.46 10.45 8.11
N ASP A 204 -10.53 9.56 8.46
CA ASP A 204 -9.12 9.72 8.10
C ASP A 204 -8.95 9.63 6.58
N PRO A 205 -8.48 10.69 5.89
CA PRO A 205 -8.34 10.67 4.43
C PRO A 205 -7.10 9.91 3.96
N ARG A 206 -6.15 9.58 4.84
CA ARG A 206 -4.86 9.01 4.45
C ARG A 206 -4.97 7.75 3.59
N PRO A 207 -5.84 6.76 3.89
CA PRO A 207 -6.01 5.58 3.03
C PRO A 207 -6.45 5.94 1.61
N ALA A 208 -7.39 6.88 1.45
CA ALA A 208 -7.84 7.33 0.14
C ALA A 208 -6.76 8.11 -0.61
N ILE A 209 -5.97 8.94 0.10
CA ILE A 209 -4.82 9.64 -0.49
C ILE A 209 -3.78 8.64 -1.02
N VAL A 210 -3.44 7.60 -0.25
CA VAL A 210 -2.54 6.52 -0.69
C VAL A 210 -3.11 5.85 -1.95
N ALA A 211 -4.38 5.47 -1.92
CA ALA A 211 -5.01 4.79 -3.05
C ALA A 211 -5.06 5.66 -4.31
N ARG A 212 -5.27 6.97 -4.18
CA ARG A 212 -5.23 7.94 -5.29
C ARG A 212 -3.83 8.08 -5.87
N ALA A 213 -2.80 8.18 -5.02
CA ALA A 213 -1.41 8.22 -5.47
C ALA A 213 -1.04 6.93 -6.21
N GLU A 214 -1.39 5.77 -5.66
CA GLU A 214 -1.16 4.47 -6.30
C GLU A 214 -1.97 4.30 -7.59
N TYR A 215 -3.15 4.94 -7.69
CA TYR A 215 -3.94 4.98 -8.92
C TYR A 215 -3.26 5.76 -10.04
N GLU A 216 -2.75 6.96 -9.73
CA GLU A 216 -1.99 7.73 -10.71
C GLU A 216 -0.75 6.95 -11.18
N ILE A 217 0.00 6.33 -10.26
CA ILE A 217 1.13 5.44 -10.59
C ILE A 217 0.67 4.31 -11.49
N PHE A 218 -0.40 3.59 -11.10
CA PHE A 218 -0.90 2.44 -11.84
C PHE A 218 -1.29 2.82 -13.28
N VAL A 219 -2.09 3.88 -13.46
CA VAL A 219 -2.52 4.35 -14.79
C VAL A 219 -1.33 4.80 -15.64
N ALA A 220 -0.38 5.54 -15.06
CA ALA A 220 0.83 5.94 -15.77
C ALA A 220 1.66 4.72 -16.22
N CYS A 221 1.78 3.69 -15.37
CA CYS A 221 2.46 2.45 -15.73
C CYS A 221 1.73 1.70 -16.85
N LEU A 222 0.39 1.65 -16.84
CA LEU A 222 -0.36 1.04 -17.93
C LEU A 222 -0.10 1.74 -19.28
N ALA A 223 0.07 3.06 -19.26
CA ALA A 223 0.45 3.84 -20.45
C ALA A 223 1.84 3.48 -20.95
N MET A 224 2.84 3.54 -20.08
CA MET A 224 4.22 3.20 -20.43
C MET A 224 4.33 1.77 -20.96
N LEU A 225 3.77 0.80 -20.24
CA LEU A 225 3.81 -0.60 -20.65
C LEU A 225 3.10 -0.86 -21.98
N PHE A 226 1.98 -0.16 -22.23
CA PHE A 226 1.30 -0.30 -23.51
C PHE A 226 2.18 0.20 -24.66
N ASP A 227 2.81 1.36 -24.50
CA ASP A 227 3.70 1.92 -25.52
C ASP A 227 4.95 1.06 -25.73
N ASP A 228 5.52 0.50 -24.65
CA ASP A 228 6.72 -0.34 -24.70
C ASP A 228 6.47 -1.72 -25.33
N LEU A 229 5.27 -2.28 -25.19
CA LEU A 229 4.97 -3.66 -25.61
C LEU A 229 4.12 -3.76 -26.88
N LYS A 230 3.49 -2.67 -27.33
CA LYS A 230 2.62 -2.69 -28.50
C LYS A 230 3.41 -3.05 -29.76
N GLY A 231 3.12 -4.22 -30.33
CA GLY A 231 3.77 -4.73 -31.53
C GLY A 231 5.01 -5.58 -31.25
N GLU A 232 5.43 -5.71 -29.99
CA GLU A 232 6.56 -6.54 -29.57
C GLU A 232 6.14 -7.95 -29.14
N LEU A 233 4.85 -8.14 -28.81
CA LEU A 233 4.31 -9.43 -28.36
C LEU A 233 3.96 -10.34 -29.54
N ALA A 234 4.26 -11.64 -29.41
CA ALA A 234 4.13 -12.60 -30.51
C ALA A 234 2.70 -13.10 -30.73
N SER A 235 1.91 -13.23 -29.66
CA SER A 235 0.56 -13.82 -29.72
C SER A 235 -0.53 -12.92 -29.13
N ILE A 236 -0.15 -11.89 -28.36
CA ILE A 236 -1.11 -11.01 -27.68
C ILE A 236 -1.26 -9.67 -28.41
N ASP A 237 -2.48 -9.39 -28.86
CA ASP A 237 -2.87 -8.05 -29.30
C ASP A 237 -3.23 -7.18 -28.09
N LEU A 238 -2.30 -6.31 -27.69
CA LEU A 238 -2.53 -5.40 -26.57
C LEU A 238 -3.55 -4.33 -26.92
N LYS A 239 -4.52 -4.17 -26.03
CA LYS A 239 -5.51 -3.09 -26.09
C LYS A 239 -5.18 -1.96 -25.12
N TRP A 240 -5.30 -0.74 -25.61
CA TRP A 240 -5.20 0.48 -24.81
C TRP A 240 -6.30 0.53 -23.74
N SER A 241 -5.96 1.04 -22.55
CA SER A 241 -6.91 1.28 -21.46
C SER A 241 -7.18 2.79 -21.35
N PRO A 242 -8.37 3.30 -21.72
CA PRO A 242 -8.67 4.74 -21.74
C PRO A 242 -9.03 5.26 -20.34
N TRP A 243 -8.25 4.88 -19.32
CA TRP A 243 -8.56 5.25 -17.94
C TRP A 243 -8.11 6.70 -17.67
N PRO A 244 -8.98 7.55 -17.13
CA PRO A 244 -8.60 8.90 -16.72
C PRO A 244 -7.56 8.82 -15.60
N LEU A 245 -6.62 9.77 -15.56
CA LEU A 245 -5.60 9.81 -14.51
C LEU A 245 -6.20 10.10 -13.13
N ARG A 246 -7.25 10.93 -13.08
CA ARG A 246 -7.91 11.37 -11.84
C ARG A 246 -9.43 11.28 -11.92
N PRO A 247 -9.99 10.05 -11.91
CA PRO A 247 -11.43 9.82 -12.01
C PRO A 247 -12.27 10.44 -10.88
N TRP A 248 -11.64 10.84 -9.78
CA TRP A 248 -12.33 11.51 -8.66
C TRP A 248 -12.59 13.00 -8.89
N GLU A 249 -11.93 13.65 -9.86
CA GLU A 249 -12.14 15.08 -10.13
C GLU A 249 -13.45 15.34 -10.91
N ASP A 250 -13.81 14.43 -11.81
CA ASP A 250 -15.03 14.51 -12.64
C ASP A 250 -16.08 13.44 -12.28
N GLY A 251 -15.76 12.56 -11.31
CA GLY A 251 -16.61 11.45 -10.90
C GLY A 251 -16.67 10.30 -11.92
N SER A 252 -15.80 10.30 -12.93
CA SER A 252 -15.76 9.27 -13.98
C SER A 252 -15.17 7.97 -13.43
N ARG A 253 -16.00 7.11 -12.85
CA ARG A 253 -15.51 5.79 -12.41
C ARG A 253 -15.21 4.91 -13.63
N PRO A 254 -13.96 4.42 -13.83
CA PRO A 254 -13.68 3.49 -14.91
C PRO A 254 -14.56 2.26 -14.77
N ALA A 255 -15.08 1.74 -15.89
CA ALA A 255 -15.78 0.47 -15.90
C ALA A 255 -14.79 -0.64 -15.52
N GLY A 256 -14.98 -1.23 -14.35
CA GLY A 256 -14.20 -2.36 -13.86
C GLY A 256 -15.11 -3.30 -13.07
N PRO A 257 -14.80 -4.60 -13.00
CA PRO A 257 -15.61 -5.56 -12.27
C PRO A 257 -15.72 -5.13 -10.80
N ARG A 258 -16.92 -4.71 -10.39
CA ARG A 258 -17.27 -4.61 -8.98
C ARG A 258 -17.56 -6.02 -8.51
N ILE A 259 -16.65 -6.62 -7.75
CA ILE A 259 -17.06 -7.68 -6.83
C ILE A 259 -17.84 -6.96 -5.72
N LEU A 260 -19.12 -6.69 -5.97
CA LEU A 260 -20.05 -6.43 -4.87
C LEU A 260 -20.19 -7.73 -4.08
N PRO A 261 -20.24 -7.69 -2.74
CA PRO A 261 -20.76 -8.80 -1.96
C PRO A 261 -22.28 -8.86 -2.20
N GLN A 262 -22.72 -9.46 -3.30
CA GLN A 262 -24.07 -10.02 -3.38
C GLN A 262 -24.05 -11.40 -2.73
N ILE A 263 -23.95 -11.40 -1.40
CA ILE A 263 -24.38 -12.53 -0.56
C ILE A 263 -25.30 -11.92 0.48
N MET A 264 -26.55 -11.67 0.10
CA MET A 264 -27.75 -11.74 0.94
C MET A 264 -28.98 -11.73 0.02
N ALA A 265 -29.48 -12.92 -0.27
CA ALA A 265 -30.88 -13.20 -0.54
C ALA A 265 -31.23 -14.46 0.27
#